data_AF-A0A843LCP0-F1
#
_entry.id   AF-A0A843LCP0-F1
#
_cell.length_a   1.000
_cell.length_b   1.000
_cell.length_c   1.000
_cell.angle_alpha   90.00
_cell.angle_beta   90.00
_cell.angle_gamma   90.00
#
_symmetry.space_group_name_H-M   'P 1'
#
loop_
_entity.id
_entity.type
_entity.pdbx_description
1 polymer ?
#
loop_
_entity_poly.entity_id
_entity_poly.type
_entity_poly.pdbx_seq_one_letter_code
_entity_poly.pdbx_strand_id
1 'polypeptide(L)' 'MKFVVSRISKETSNPEDPPCIDAQYDSKHKFWIKEFLDIKDLMRFFSRYGDLIITENKETEMAEIVIYDDWEEIMTKLKK' A
#
# COMPACT_ATOMS: atom_id res chain seq x y z
N MET A 1 7.23 8.37 -9.58
CA MET A 1 5.92 7.69 -9.70
C MET A 1 5.23 7.74 -8.35
N LYS A 2 3.95 8.08 -8.29
CA LYS A 2 3.24 8.35 -7.03
C LYS A 2 2.09 7.34 -6.86
N PHE A 3 2.02 6.70 -5.71
CA PHE A 3 1.01 5.69 -5.40
C PHE A 3 0.33 6.01 -4.07
N VAL A 4 -0.96 5.65 -3.97
CA VAL A 4 -1.58 5.45 -2.66
C VAL A 4 -0.98 4.18 -2.06
N VAL A 5 -0.71 4.19 -0.76
CA VAL A 5 -0.21 3.01 -0.04
C VAL A 5 -1.13 2.73 1.13
N SER A 6 -1.52 1.46 1.28
CA SER A 6 -2.38 1.00 2.37
C SER A 6 -1.81 -0.27 2.95
N ARG A 7 -1.98 -0.47 4.25
CA ARG A 7 -1.57 -1.71 4.91
C ARG A 7 -2.76 -2.32 5.62
N ILE A 8 -3.00 -3.60 5.34
CA ILE A 8 -4.01 -4.40 6.00
C ILE A 8 -3.29 -5.33 6.96
N SER A 9 -3.42 -5.03 8.25
CA SER A 9 -2.92 -5.85 9.35
C SER A 9 -4.09 -6.34 10.18
N LYS A 10 -3.98 -7.55 10.73
CA LYS A 10 -4.95 -8.09 11.69
C LYS A 10 -4.99 -7.28 13.00
N GLU A 11 -3.94 -6.51 13.29
CA GLU A 11 -3.75 -5.91 14.63
C GLU A 11 -3.56 -4.39 14.66
N THR A 12 -3.34 -3.71 13.52
CA THR A 12 -3.20 -2.25 13.50
C THR A 12 -4.46 -1.56 13.01
N SER A 13 -5.24 -1.02 13.96
CA SER A 13 -6.40 -0.16 13.70
C SER A 13 -6.05 1.34 13.76
N ASN A 14 -4.77 1.69 13.90
CA ASN A 14 -4.38 3.09 14.06
C ASN A 14 -4.13 3.75 12.69
N PRO A 15 -5.01 4.66 12.23
CA PRO A 15 -4.81 5.36 10.96
C PRO A 15 -3.59 6.29 10.95
N GLU A 16 -3.01 6.59 12.13
CA GLU A 16 -1.79 7.37 12.28
C GLU A 16 -0.49 6.56 12.11
N ASP A 17 -0.58 5.23 12.06
CA ASP A 17 0.60 4.38 11.80
C ASP A 17 0.83 4.28 10.28
N PRO A 18 1.97 4.77 9.74
CA PRO A 18 2.22 4.73 8.31
C PRO A 18 2.30 3.28 7.80
N PRO A 19 1.71 2.98 6.63
CA PRO A 19 1.69 1.63 6.07
C PRO A 19 3.11 1.14 5.69
N CYS A 20 4.03 2.06 5.42
CA CYS A 20 5.42 1.75 5.11
C CYS A 20 6.34 2.94 5.42
N ILE A 21 7.65 2.70 5.36
CA ILE A 21 8.64 3.75 5.60
C ILE A 21 8.54 4.86 4.55
N ASP A 22 8.67 6.10 4.99
CA ASP A 22 8.57 7.32 4.18
C ASP A 22 7.22 7.52 3.47
N ALA A 23 6.17 6.81 3.90
CA ALA A 23 4.81 7.14 3.50
C ALA A 23 4.43 8.50 4.09
N GLN A 24 3.83 9.37 3.28
CA GLN A 24 3.37 10.69 3.68
C GLN A 24 1.85 10.70 3.75
N TYR A 25 1.30 11.18 4.87
CA TYR A 25 -0.14 11.30 5.02
C TYR A 25 -0.63 12.56 4.30
N ASP A 26 -1.53 12.38 3.34
CA ASP A 26 -2.27 13.47 2.71
C ASP A 26 -3.49 13.80 3.57
N SER A 27 -3.38 14.82 4.41
CA SER A 27 -4.45 15.23 5.32
C SER A 27 -5.69 15.79 4.62
N LYS A 28 -5.53 16.29 3.39
CA LYS A 28 -6.65 16.84 2.60
C LYS A 28 -7.55 15.70 2.13
N HIS A 29 -6.95 14.61 1.68
CA HIS A 29 -7.68 13.49 1.10
C HIS A 29 -7.74 12.24 2.00
N LYS A 30 -7.09 12.29 3.16
CA LYS A 30 -7.11 11.29 4.24
C LYS A 30 -6.52 9.92 3.89
N PHE A 31 -5.50 9.86 3.05
CA PHE A 31 -4.79 8.61 2.71
C PHE A 31 -3.27 8.78 2.75
N TRP A 32 -2.56 7.66 2.73
CA TRP A 32 -1.10 7.62 2.70
C TRP A 32 -0.58 7.51 1.27
N ILE A 33 0.51 8.21 1.00
CA ILE A 33 1.13 8.29 -0.31
C ILE A 33 2.59 7.89 -0.20
N LYS A 34 3.09 7.14 -1.19
CA LYS A 34 4.52 6.96 -1.40
C LYS A 34 4.93 7.35 -2.81
N GLU A 35 6.00 8.13 -2.90
CA GLU A 35 6.65 8.47 -4.17
C GLU A 35 7.88 7.58 -4.36
N PHE A 36 7.95 6.94 -5.53
CA PHE A 36 9.10 6.15 -5.97
C PHE A 36 9.85 6.92 -7.05
N LEU A 37 11.17 6.94 -6.96
CA LEU A 37 12.00 7.68 -7.90
C LEU A 37 11.97 7.05 -9.30
N ASP A 38 12.07 5.73 -9.35
CA ASP A 38 12.08 4.94 -10.58
C ASP A 38 11.52 3.53 -10.36
N ILE A 39 11.51 2.72 -11.42
CA ILE A 39 11.03 1.33 -11.38
C ILE A 39 11.91 0.47 -10.45
N LYS A 40 13.22 0.75 -10.34
CA LYS A 40 14.11 -0.03 -9.46
C LYS A 40 13.77 0.19 -8.00
N ASP A 41 13.45 1.42 -7.64
CA ASP A 41 12.99 1.81 -6.30
C ASP A 41 11.67 1.11 -5.94
N LEU A 42 10.73 1.08 -6.90
CA LEU A 42 9.48 0.33 -6.77
C LEU A 42 9.74 -1.19 -6.59
N MET A 43 10.64 -1.79 -7.37
CA MET A 43 10.99 -3.21 -7.23
C MET A 43 11.67 -3.54 -5.90
N ARG A 44 12.51 -2.64 -5.38
CA ARG A 44 13.11 -2.79 -4.04
C ARG A 44 12.05 -2.74 -2.94
N PHE A 45 11.04 -1.90 -3.12
CA PHE A 45 9.90 -1.85 -2.21
C PHE A 45 9.13 -3.17 -2.21
N PHE A 46 8.81 -3.73 -3.38
CA PHE A 46 8.20 -5.07 -3.49
C PHE A 46 9.04 -6.15 -2.81
N SER A 47 10.36 -6.14 -3.00
CA SER A 47 11.25 -7.09 -2.32
C SER A 47 11.27 -6.96 -0.79
N ARG A 48 10.97 -5.79 -0.23
CA ARG A 48 11.01 -5.54 1.22
C ARG A 48 9.70 -5.89 1.91
N TYR A 49 8.58 -5.54 1.30
CA TYR A 49 7.25 -5.72 1.89
C TYR A 49 6.56 -7.01 1.46
N GLY A 50 7.15 -7.76 0.52
CA GLY A 50 6.68 -9.08 0.14
C GLY A 50 5.49 -9.01 -0.81
N ASP A 51 4.43 -9.73 -0.46
CA ASP A 51 3.27 -9.90 -1.33
C ASP A 51 2.36 -8.66 -1.29
N LEU A 52 2.42 -7.90 -2.38
CA LEU A 52 1.71 -6.65 -2.54
C LEU A 52 0.74 -6.75 -3.71
N ILE A 53 -0.45 -6.16 -3.55
CA ILE A 53 -1.41 -6.02 -4.65
C ILE A 53 -1.40 -4.57 -5.12
N ILE A 54 -1.22 -4.36 -6.43
CA ILE A 54 -1.50 -3.06 -7.04
C ILE A 54 -2.94 -3.08 -7.54
N THR A 55 -3.77 -2.19 -7.03
CA THR A 55 -5.17 -2.01 -7.43
C THR A 55 -5.46 -0.55 -7.74
N GLU A 56 -6.66 -0.25 -8.20
CA GLU A 56 -7.13 1.13 -8.37
C GLU A 56 -7.87 1.56 -7.10
N ASN A 57 -7.43 2.66 -6.51
CA ASN A 57 -8.13 3.26 -5.38
C ASN A 57 -9.41 3.93 -5.90
N LYS A 58 -10.57 3.42 -5.49
CA LYS A 58 -11.87 3.88 -5.99
C LYS A 58 -12.23 5.32 -5.62
N GLU A 59 -11.59 5.88 -4.59
CA GLU A 59 -11.87 7.25 -4.15
C GLU A 59 -11.05 8.29 -4.91
N THR A 60 -9.90 7.87 -5.46
CA THR A 60 -8.91 8.78 -6.05
C THR A 60 -8.56 8.47 -7.50
N GLU A 61 -9.00 7.32 -8.02
CA GLU A 61 -8.63 6.76 -9.34
C GLU A 61 -7.10 6.59 -9.50
N MET A 62 -6.36 6.62 -8.38
CA MET A 62 -4.91 6.42 -8.36
C MET A 62 -4.57 4.94 -8.20
N ALA A 63 -3.41 4.54 -8.73
CA ALA A 63 -2.84 3.24 -8.41
C ALA A 63 -2.51 3.17 -6.90
N GLU A 64 -2.97 2.10 -6.26
CA GLU A 64 -2.81 1.82 -4.84
C GLU A 64 -2.05 0.54 -4.63
N ILE A 65 -1.01 0.61 -3.80
CA ILE A 65 -0.27 -0.56 -3.33
C ILE A 65 -0.84 -0.96 -1.97
N VAL A 66 -1.44 -2.14 -1.93
CA VAL A 66 -1.98 -2.73 -0.71
C VAL A 66 -0.98 -3.74 -0.16
N ILE A 67 -0.49 -3.46 1.03
CA ILE A 67 0.43 -4.29 1.82
C ILE A 67 -0.41 -5.19 2.73
N TYR A 68 -0.21 -6.49 2.62
CA TYR A 68 -0.86 -7.46 3.49
C TYR A 68 0.16 -8.07 4.44
N ASP A 69 -0.19 -8.15 5.71
CA ASP A 69 0.64 -8.88 6.69
C ASP A 69 0.39 -10.40 6.64
N ASP A 70 -0.70 -10.86 6.00
CA ASP A 70 -1.11 -12.27 5.96
C ASP A 70 -1.37 -12.77 4.52
N TRP A 71 -0.64 -13.83 4.13
CA TRP A 71 -0.76 -14.49 2.83
C TRP A 71 -2.12 -15.17 2.60
N GLU A 72 -2.78 -15.68 3.65
CA GLU A 72 -4.11 -16.28 3.50
C GLU A 72 -5.16 -15.26 3.06
N GLU A 73 -4.99 -14.01 3.46
CA GLU A 73 -5.89 -12.92 3.08
C GLU A 73 -5.73 -12.53 1.61
N ILE A 74 -4.48 -12.50 1.12
CA ILE A 74 -4.16 -12.32 -0.30
C ILE A 74 -4.82 -13.41 -1.13
N MET A 75 -4.59 -14.68 -0.77
CA MET A 75 -5.14 -15.84 -1.48
C MET A 75 -6.67 -15.82 -1.54
N THR A 76 -7.32 -15.31 -0.48
CA THR A 76 -8.77 -15.18 -0.42
C THR A 76 -9.28 -14.07 -1.35
N LYS A 77 -8.58 -12.93 -1.44
CA LYS A 77 -8.96 -11.85 -2.36
C LYS A 77 -8.69 -12.17 -3.83
N LEU A 78 -7.61 -12.88 -4.14
CA LEU A 78 -7.26 -13.26 -5.52
C LEU A 78 -8.15 -14.38 -6.09
N LYS A 79 -8.85 -15.14 -5.24
CA LYS A 79 -9.76 -16.22 -5.66
C LYS A 79 -11.15 -15.75 -6.12
N LYS A 80 -11.39 -14.45 -6.22
CA LYS A 80 -12.66 -13.87 -6.69
C LYS A 80 -12.57 -13.34 -8.12
#